data_AF-D9PHF5-F1
#
_entry.id   AF-D9PHF5-F1
#
_cell.length_a   1.000
_cell.length_b   1.000
_cell.length_c   1.000
_cell.angle_alpha   90.00
_cell.angle_beta   90.00
_cell.angle_gamma   90.00
#
_symmetry.space_group_name_H-M   'P 1'
#
loop_
_entity.id
_entity.type
_entity.pdbx_description
1 polymer ?
#
loop_
_entity_poly.entity_id
_entity_poly.type
_entity_poly.pdbx_seq_one_letter_code
_entity_poly.pdbx_strand_id
1 'polypeptide(L)'
;PSRGPRLRRLRLRTHPKQNLKAVLADIFAHGNETSMLPGQLEGAARKRSDAAGGLLFTEAEITEFNEIRTELGLTPWDISSLPQA
;
A
#
# COMPACT_ATOMS: atom_id res chain seq x y z
N PRO A 1 -36.52 -19.06 -33.55
CA PRO A 1 -36.29 -18.69 -32.13
C PRO A 1 -34.79 -18.68 -31.80
N SER A 2 -34.16 -17.52 -31.95
CA SER A 2 -32.74 -17.28 -31.68
C SER A 2 -32.47 -17.24 -30.17
N ARG A 3 -31.84 -18.29 -29.63
CA ARG A 3 -31.32 -18.29 -28.26
C ARG A 3 -30.07 -17.41 -28.22
N GLY A 4 -30.14 -16.29 -27.49
CA GLY A 4 -29.05 -15.33 -27.30
C GLY A 4 -27.77 -15.96 -26.73
N PRO A 5 -26.63 -15.26 -26.84
CA PRO A 5 -25.34 -15.81 -26.44
C PRO A 5 -25.27 -15.95 -24.91
N ARG A 6 -25.10 -17.20 -24.46
CA ARG A 6 -24.89 -17.60 -23.07
C ARG A 6 -23.67 -16.89 -22.49
N LEU A 7 -23.87 -16.20 -21.36
CA LEU A 7 -22.80 -15.73 -20.47
C LEU A 7 -21.85 -16.91 -20.20
N ARG A 8 -20.63 -16.83 -20.75
CA ARG A 8 -19.58 -17.83 -20.55
C ARG A 8 -19.15 -17.78 -19.09
N ARG A 9 -19.67 -18.72 -18.30
CA ARG A 9 -19.19 -19.00 -16.94
C ARG A 9 -17.70 -19.38 -17.06
N LEU A 10 -16.81 -18.48 -16.65
CA LEU A 10 -15.35 -18.65 -16.70
C LEU A 10 -14.97 -19.88 -15.85
N ARG A 11 -14.82 -21.05 -16.49
CA ARG A 11 -14.20 -22.22 -15.86
C ARG A 11 -12.70 -21.95 -15.78
N LEU A 12 -12.24 -21.40 -14.67
CA LEU A 12 -10.82 -21.28 -14.34
C LEU A 12 -10.20 -22.70 -14.23
N ARG A 13 -9.62 -23.21 -15.32
CA ARG A 13 -8.92 -24.51 -15.38
C ARG A 13 -7.39 -24.32 -15.42
N THR A 14 -6.85 -23.46 -14.55
CA THR A 14 -5.41 -23.15 -14.49
C THR A 14 -4.91 -22.89 -13.07
N HIS A 15 -3.59 -22.91 -12.89
CA HIS A 15 -2.87 -22.81 -11.61
C HIS A 15 -3.28 -21.54 -10.83
N PRO A 16 -3.44 -21.57 -9.49
CA PRO A 16 -3.98 -20.45 -8.70
C PRO A 16 -3.37 -19.07 -9.01
N LYS A 17 -2.05 -19.01 -9.23
CA LYS A 17 -1.31 -17.79 -9.61
C LYS A 17 -1.74 -17.21 -10.96
N GLN A 18 -2.03 -18.07 -11.95
CA GLN A 18 -2.47 -17.64 -13.28
C GLN A 18 -3.89 -17.08 -13.22
N ASN A 19 -4.76 -17.70 -12.41
CA ASN A 19 -6.12 -17.20 -12.19
C ASN A 19 -6.09 -15.83 -11.51
N LEU A 20 -5.26 -15.65 -10.48
CA LEU A 20 -5.09 -14.36 -9.81
C LEU A 20 -4.62 -13.28 -10.79
N LYS A 21 -3.63 -13.57 -11.64
CA LYS A 21 -3.13 -12.63 -12.64
C LYS A 21 -4.22 -12.22 -13.64
N ALA A 22 -5.03 -13.16 -14.10
CA ALA A 22 -6.12 -12.88 -15.04
C ALA A 22 -7.19 -11.98 -14.41
N VAL A 23 -7.57 -12.25 -13.15
CA VAL A 23 -8.53 -11.41 -12.42
C VAL A 23 -7.98 -10.01 -12.18
N LEU A 24 -6.72 -9.87 -11.78
CA LEU A 24 -6.10 -8.55 -11.60
C LEU A 24 -6.05 -7.77 -12.92
N ALA A 25 -5.71 -8.41 -14.03
CA ALA A 25 -5.71 -7.76 -15.34
C ALA A 25 -7.11 -7.27 -15.75
N ASP A 26 -8.14 -8.04 -15.44
CA ASP A 26 -9.54 -7.66 -15.69
C ASP A 26 -9.98 -6.48 -14.80
N ILE A 27 -9.60 -6.48 -13.51
CA ILE A 27 -9.90 -5.38 -12.57
C ILE A 27 -9.29 -4.06 -13.05
N PHE A 28 -8.06 -4.07 -13.55
CA PHE A 28 -7.39 -2.87 -14.04
C PHE A 28 -7.79 -2.46 -15.46
N ALA A 29 -8.61 -3.24 -16.15
CA ALA A 29 -9.18 -2.86 -17.43
C ALA A 29 -10.43 -1.99 -17.26
N HIS A 30 -10.96 -1.48 -18.38
CA HIS A 30 -12.26 -0.80 -18.45
C HIS A 30 -12.37 0.52 -17.67
N GLY A 31 -11.33 1.36 -17.66
CA GLY A 31 -11.37 2.67 -16.99
C GLY A 31 -11.00 2.63 -15.51
N ASN A 32 -10.48 1.49 -15.04
CA ASN A 32 -10.03 1.26 -13.66
C ASN A 32 -8.50 1.20 -13.54
N GLU A 33 -7.75 1.68 -14.54
CA GLU A 33 -6.29 1.55 -14.62
C GLU A 33 -5.58 2.22 -13.44
N THR A 34 -6.21 3.22 -12.83
CA THR A 34 -5.72 3.97 -11.67
C THR A 34 -6.27 3.46 -10.33
N SER A 35 -7.06 2.38 -10.33
CA SER A 35 -7.58 1.77 -9.11
C SER A 35 -6.46 1.30 -8.20
N MET A 36 -6.69 1.30 -6.89
CA MET A 36 -5.73 0.74 -5.93
C MET A 36 -6.20 -0.61 -5.42
N LEU A 37 -5.26 -1.55 -5.33
CA LEU A 37 -5.51 -2.82 -4.67
C LEU A 37 -5.45 -2.66 -3.15
N PRO A 38 -6.26 -3.42 -2.40
CA PRO A 38 -6.08 -3.55 -0.95
C PRO A 38 -4.65 -3.98 -0.63
N GLY A 39 -3.98 -3.28 0.29
CA GLY A 39 -2.59 -3.55 0.67
C GLY A 39 -1.54 -2.87 -0.22
N GLN A 40 -1.91 -2.23 -1.34
CA GLN A 40 -0.95 -1.59 -2.24
C GLN A 40 -0.27 -0.37 -1.60
N LEU A 41 -1.03 0.43 -0.85
CA LEU A 41 -0.51 1.59 -0.14
C LEU A 41 0.49 1.18 0.95
N GLU A 42 0.12 0.17 1.73
CA GLU A 42 0.94 -0.39 2.81
C GLU A 42 2.20 -1.05 2.25
N GLY A 43 2.09 -1.79 1.15
CA GLY A 43 3.22 -2.36 0.44
C GLY A 43 4.18 -1.29 -0.11
N ALA A 44 3.64 -0.17 -0.60
CA ALA A 44 4.45 0.96 -1.05
C ALA A 44 5.11 1.68 0.13
N ALA A 45 4.39 1.92 1.24
CA ALA A 45 4.92 2.50 2.45
C ALA A 45 6.07 1.65 3.02
N ARG A 46 5.87 0.33 3.09
CA ARG A 46 6.91 -0.62 3.54
C ARG A 46 8.19 -0.54 2.70
N LYS A 47 8.06 -0.49 1.37
CA LYS A 47 9.21 -0.34 0.48
C LYS A 47 9.96 0.97 0.73
N ARG A 48 9.25 2.08 0.97
CA ARG A 48 9.88 3.37 1.30
C ARG A 48 10.61 3.29 2.64
N SER A 49 10.01 2.68 3.64
CA SER A 49 10.65 2.48 4.95
C SER A 49 11.90 1.60 4.85
N ASP A 50 11.83 0.48 4.11
CA ASP A 50 13.00 -0.38 3.89
C ASP A 50 14.14 0.39 3.17
N ALA A 51 13.81 1.25 2.19
CA ALA A 51 14.78 2.07 1.49
C ALA A 51 15.39 3.18 2.37
N ALA A 52 14.61 3.76 3.28
CA ALA A 52 15.06 4.75 4.26
C ALA A 52 15.83 4.14 5.43
N GLY A 53 15.87 2.80 5.54
CA GLY A 53 16.47 2.10 6.68
C GLY A 53 15.66 2.21 7.98
N GLY A 54 14.39 2.59 7.91
CA GLY A 54 13.55 2.84 9.08
C GLY A 54 12.16 3.38 8.73
N LEU A 55 11.37 3.66 9.76
CA LEU A 55 10.06 4.30 9.58
C LEU A 55 10.23 5.76 9.18
N LEU A 56 9.32 6.24 8.34
CA LEU A 56 9.28 7.63 7.90
C LEU A 56 8.27 8.38 8.77
N PHE A 57 8.73 9.47 9.36
CA PHE A 57 7.90 10.41 10.10
C PHE A 57 8.13 11.81 9.55
N THR A 58 7.09 12.61 9.58
CA THR A 58 7.15 14.04 9.32
C THR A 58 7.75 14.78 10.51
N GLU A 59 8.29 15.97 10.28
CA GLU A 59 8.77 16.85 11.35
C GLU A 59 7.68 17.16 12.40
N ALA A 60 6.43 17.32 11.96
CA ALA A 60 5.28 17.52 12.84
C ALA A 60 5.06 16.30 13.77
N GLU A 61 5.11 15.08 13.24
CA GLU A 61 4.97 13.87 14.06
C GLU A 61 6.11 13.71 15.06
N ILE A 62 7.36 14.05 14.68
CA ILE A 62 8.49 14.04 15.62
C ILE A 62 8.32 15.12 16.70
N THR A 63 7.75 16.28 16.36
CA THR A 63 7.45 17.36 17.32
C THR A 63 6.43 16.89 18.35
N GLU A 64 5.35 16.25 17.94
CA GLU A 64 4.35 15.66 18.83
C GLU A 64 4.96 14.57 19.74
N PHE A 65 5.85 13.71 19.21
CA PHE A 65 6.57 12.77 20.07
C PHE A 65 7.46 13.46 21.11
N ASN A 66 8.05 14.62 20.77
CA ASN A 66 8.83 15.40 21.72
C ASN A 66 7.98 16.00 22.84
N GLU A 67 6.71 16.32 22.60
CA GLU A 67 5.77 16.71 23.65
C GLU A 67 5.57 15.55 24.64
N ILE A 68 5.28 14.35 24.13
CA ILE A 68 5.13 13.14 24.95
C ILE A 68 6.41 12.86 25.75
N ARG A 69 7.60 12.98 25.13
CA ARG A 69 8.88 12.79 25.84
C ARG A 69 9.04 13.79 26.97
N THR A 70 8.67 15.05 26.75
CA THR A 70 8.75 16.10 27.76
C THR A 70 7.81 15.81 28.94
N GLU A 71 6.58 15.38 28.69
CA GLU A 71 5.62 14.99 29.73
C GLU A 71 6.13 13.81 30.58
N LEU A 72 6.88 12.90 29.96
CA LEU A 72 7.51 11.76 30.64
C LEU A 72 8.85 12.11 31.32
N GLY A 73 9.29 13.37 31.25
CA GLY A 73 10.59 13.80 31.80
C GLY A 73 11.80 13.28 31.01
N LEU A 74 11.62 12.84 29.77
CA LEU A 74 12.67 12.41 28.87
C LEU A 74 13.17 13.60 28.02
N THR A 75 14.47 13.62 27.72
CA THR A 75 15.04 14.65 26.83
C THR A 75 14.43 14.54 25.43
N PRO A 76 13.91 15.61 24.82
CA PRO A 76 13.44 15.62 23.43
C PRO A 76 14.49 15.14 22.42
N TRP A 77 14.06 14.58 21.29
CA TRP A 77 14.94 14.31 20.15
C TRP A 77 15.32 15.62 19.44
N ASP A 78 16.57 15.74 19.02
CA ASP A 78 17.02 16.79 18.11
C ASP A 78 16.62 16.41 16.67
N ILE A 79 15.57 17.05 16.16
CA ILE A 79 15.01 16.79 14.83
C ILE A 79 16.06 17.00 13.75
N SER A 80 16.93 17.99 13.89
CA SER A 80 17.96 18.31 12.89
C SER A 80 19.04 17.24 12.77
N SER A 81 19.17 16.39 13.79
CA SER A 81 20.13 15.28 13.83
C SER A 81 19.59 13.97 13.26
N LEU A 82 18.28 13.88 12.98
CA LEU A 82 17.66 12.65 12.48
C LEU A 82 17.94 12.42 10.99
N PRO A 83 18.05 11.16 10.53
CA PRO A 83 18.23 10.84 9.11
C PRO A 83 17.09 11.38 8.24
N GLN A 84 17.44 11.93 7.08
CA GLN A 84 16.51 12.43 6.06
C GLN A 84 16.42 11.42 4.91
N ALA A 85 15.21 11.18 4.40
CA ALA A 85 14.92 10.20 3.34
C ALA A 85 14.36 10.86 2.08
#